data_AF-A0A9D2LPS0-F1
#
_entry.id   AF-A0A9D2LPS0-F1
#
_cell.length_a   1.000
_cell.length_b   1.000
_cell.length_c   1.000
_cell.angle_alpha   90.00
_cell.angle_beta   90.00
_cell.angle_gamma   90.00
#
_symmetry.space_group_name_H-M   'P 1'
#
loop_
_entity.id
_entity.type
_entity.pdbx_description
1 polymer ?
#
loop_
_entity_poly.entity_id
_entity_poly.type
_entity_poly.pdbx_seq_one_letter_code
_entity_poly.pdbx_strand_id
1 'polypeptide(L)'
;MKYEIKGGNFPIVICQLENGEKMITEKGSMVWMSPNMQMETTGGGIGKMFSKAFSGESMFQNIYTAHGNGMIAFGSSFPGKIVPLALTPGQDMILQKSAFLASEASVELSIHFNKKLSAGLFGGEGFIMQRVSGNGMVFVEIDGELIEYELEAGQQILVDTGNVAGFTPTVKMEIRQVAGLKNKLLGGEGFFNTLLTGPGKIWLQTMPISNVAMAMRPFFPSGNG
;
A
#
# COMPACT_ATOMS: atom_id res chain seq x y z
N MET A 1 20.74 -1.16 7.56
CA MET A 1 20.34 -1.91 6.35
C MET A 1 20.84 -1.23 5.05
N LYS A 2 21.29 -2.02 4.06
CA LYS A 2 21.59 -1.55 2.69
C LYS A 2 20.59 -2.15 1.72
N TYR A 3 20.21 -1.45 0.64
CA TYR A 3 19.27 -1.99 -0.35
C TYR A 3 19.70 -1.75 -1.80
N GLU A 4 19.15 -2.56 -2.71
CA GLU A 4 19.27 -2.42 -4.16
C GLU A 4 17.92 -2.75 -4.82
N ILE A 5 17.45 -1.94 -5.76
CA ILE A 5 16.22 -2.19 -6.53
C ILE A 5 16.60 -2.73 -7.92
N LYS A 6 15.97 -3.83 -8.35
CA LYS A 6 16.18 -4.48 -9.66
C LYS A 6 14.85 -4.79 -10.34
N GLY A 7 14.87 -5.17 -11.62
CA GLY A 7 13.72 -5.77 -12.30
C GLY A 7 12.90 -4.84 -13.21
N GLY A 8 13.29 -3.57 -13.34
CA GLY A 8 12.59 -2.61 -14.22
C GLY A 8 11.12 -2.48 -13.84
N ASN A 9 10.22 -2.79 -14.76
CA ASN A 9 8.77 -2.73 -14.56
C ASN A 9 8.20 -3.88 -13.71
N PHE A 10 9.00 -4.89 -13.37
CA PHE A 10 8.64 -5.96 -12.44
C PHE A 10 9.62 -5.94 -11.26
N PRO A 11 9.59 -4.88 -10.45
CA PRO A 11 10.68 -4.58 -9.55
C PRO A 11 10.69 -5.47 -8.31
N ILE A 12 11.90 -5.68 -7.80
CA ILE A 12 12.19 -6.21 -6.47
C ILE A 12 13.09 -5.22 -5.73
N VAL A 13 13.03 -5.22 -4.41
CA VAL A 13 14.04 -4.61 -3.54
C VAL A 13 14.76 -5.71 -2.77
N ILE A 14 16.08 -5.73 -2.88
CA ILE A 14 16.97 -6.65 -2.16
C ILE A 14 17.58 -5.87 -1.00
N CYS A 15 17.29 -6.29 0.24
CA CYS A 15 17.84 -5.72 1.46
C CYS A 15 18.93 -6.63 2.02
N GLN A 16 20.06 -6.04 2.39
CA GLN A 16 21.14 -6.66 3.14
C GLN A 16 21.06 -6.19 4.60
N LEU A 17 20.97 -7.15 5.50
CA LEU A 17 20.75 -6.96 6.92
C LEU A 17 21.95 -7.42 7.73
N GLU A 18 22.29 -6.67 8.77
CA GLU A 18 23.22 -7.10 9.81
C GLU A 18 22.51 -7.99 10.84
N ASN A 19 23.30 -8.70 11.66
CA ASN A 19 22.76 -9.58 12.70
C ASN A 19 21.78 -8.82 13.63
N GLY A 20 20.56 -9.32 13.73
CA GLY A 20 19.50 -8.75 14.56
C GLY A 20 18.67 -7.65 13.88
N GLU A 21 19.06 -7.14 12.70
CA GLU A 21 18.22 -6.23 11.93
C GLU A 21 16.94 -6.92 11.46
N LYS A 22 15.90 -6.11 11.26
CA LYS A 22 14.53 -6.58 10.98
C LYS A 22 13.91 -5.83 9.82
N MET A 23 13.17 -6.57 9.00
CA MET A 23 12.26 -6.03 7.98
C MET A 23 10.82 -6.44 8.30
N ILE A 24 9.87 -5.52 8.12
CA ILE A 24 8.44 -5.73 8.33
C ILE A 24 7.72 -5.67 6.99
N THR A 25 6.72 -6.54 6.78
CA THR A 25 5.75 -6.43 5.69
C THR A 25 4.35 -6.83 6.15
N GLU A 26 3.30 -6.27 5.54
CA GLU A 26 1.89 -6.64 5.82
C GLU A 26 1.32 -7.65 4.82
N LYS A 27 2.12 -8.12 3.86
CA LYS A 27 1.68 -9.04 2.81
C LYS A 27 2.71 -10.13 2.51
N GLY A 28 2.34 -11.11 1.70
CA GLY A 28 3.25 -12.16 1.19
C GLY A 28 4.19 -11.64 0.10
N SER A 29 4.94 -10.57 0.34
CA SER A 29 5.82 -9.92 -0.64
C SER A 29 7.24 -10.49 -0.69
N MET A 30 7.62 -11.32 0.27
CA MET A 30 8.94 -11.99 0.27
C MET A 30 9.03 -12.93 -0.93
N VAL A 31 10.10 -12.78 -1.73
CA VAL A 31 10.36 -13.61 -2.92
C VAL A 31 11.46 -14.63 -2.63
N TRP A 32 12.57 -14.19 -2.05
CA TRP A 32 13.63 -15.07 -1.54
C TRP A 32 14.36 -14.42 -0.37
N MET A 33 15.04 -15.24 0.42
CA MET A 33 15.88 -14.79 1.52
C MET A 33 17.01 -15.78 1.78
N SER A 34 18.07 -15.34 2.45
CA SER A 34 19.12 -16.25 2.92
C SER A 34 18.59 -17.17 4.04
N PRO A 35 19.15 -18.38 4.23
CA PRO A 35 18.63 -19.36 5.17
C PRO A 35 18.63 -18.94 6.64
N ASN A 36 19.38 -17.89 6.98
CA ASN A 36 19.51 -17.32 8.32
C ASN A 36 18.50 -16.19 8.60
N MET A 37 17.58 -15.91 7.68
CA MET A 37 16.44 -15.03 7.93
C MET A 37 15.30 -15.83 8.58
N GLN A 38 14.86 -15.40 9.75
CA GLN A 38 13.74 -16.02 10.46
C GLN A 38 12.49 -15.15 10.36
N MET A 39 11.36 -15.76 10.00
CA MET A 39 10.05 -15.09 9.93
C MET A 39 9.24 -15.35 11.19
N GLU A 40 8.65 -14.29 11.73
CA GLU A 40 7.61 -14.35 12.75
C GLU A 40 6.38 -13.57 12.29
N THR A 41 5.20 -14.16 12.37
CA THR A 41 3.95 -13.46 12.06
C THR A 41 3.29 -13.00 13.35
N THR A 42 3.05 -11.69 13.45
CA THR A 42 2.32 -11.09 14.55
C THR A 42 0.91 -10.68 14.09
N GLY A 43 -0.08 -10.78 14.99
CA GLY A 43 -1.48 -10.47 14.69
C GLY A 43 -2.39 -11.68 14.37
N GLY A 44 -1.85 -12.92 14.31
CA GLY A 44 -2.59 -14.12 13.88
C GLY A 44 -3.00 -15.15 14.93
N GLY A 45 -3.12 -14.78 16.22
CA GLY A 45 -3.61 -15.69 17.27
C GLY A 45 -4.99 -15.32 17.77
N ILE A 46 -5.94 -16.27 17.79
CA ILE A 46 -7.34 -16.09 18.25
C ILE A 46 -7.42 -15.27 19.56
N GLY A 47 -6.51 -15.48 20.52
CA GLY A 47 -6.53 -14.76 21.82
C GLY A 47 -5.98 -13.33 21.82
N LYS A 48 -5.05 -12.97 20.93
CA LYS A 48 -4.48 -11.59 20.85
C LYS A 48 -5.16 -10.73 19.79
N MET A 49 -5.89 -11.36 18.88
CA MET A 49 -6.73 -10.71 17.87
C MET A 49 -7.92 -10.00 18.54
N PHE A 50 -8.48 -10.56 19.62
CA PHE A 50 -9.60 -9.95 20.34
C PHE A 50 -9.23 -8.64 21.06
N SER A 51 -8.03 -8.49 21.64
CA SER A 51 -7.67 -7.25 22.35
C SER A 51 -7.33 -6.09 21.41
N LYS A 52 -6.77 -6.37 20.22
CA LYS A 52 -6.47 -5.35 19.19
C LYS A 52 -7.60 -5.13 18.18
N ALA A 53 -8.54 -6.06 18.04
CA ALA A 53 -9.76 -5.83 17.25
C ALA A 53 -10.61 -4.68 17.82
N PHE A 54 -10.53 -4.42 19.13
CA PHE A 54 -11.19 -3.28 19.77
C PHE A 54 -10.53 -1.92 19.45
N SER A 55 -9.27 -1.88 19.02
CA SER A 55 -8.62 -0.63 18.54
C SER A 55 -8.73 -0.42 17.04
N GLY A 56 -9.23 -1.40 16.28
CA GLY A 56 -9.30 -1.34 14.81
C GLY A 56 -7.96 -1.60 14.11
N GLU A 57 -6.89 -1.94 14.83
CA GLU A 57 -5.49 -1.96 14.36
C GLU A 57 -4.92 -3.37 14.09
N SER A 58 -5.75 -4.40 13.89
CA SER A 58 -5.22 -5.75 13.65
C SER A 58 -4.65 -5.87 12.24
N MET A 59 -3.47 -5.30 12.02
CA MET A 59 -2.69 -5.47 10.80
C MET A 59 -1.77 -6.68 11.01
N PHE A 60 -2.00 -7.72 10.21
CA PHE A 60 -1.09 -8.86 10.16
C PHE A 60 0.26 -8.37 9.67
N GLN A 61 1.31 -8.59 10.45
CA GLN A 61 2.67 -8.20 10.10
C GLN A 61 3.57 -9.42 10.13
N ASN A 62 4.29 -9.65 9.03
CA ASN A 62 5.39 -10.58 8.96
C ASN A 62 6.68 -9.82 9.27
N ILE A 63 7.40 -10.26 10.29
CA ILE A 63 8.67 -9.70 10.73
C ILE A 63 9.77 -10.69 10.37
N TYR A 64 10.72 -10.26 9.55
CA TYR A 64 11.89 -11.05 9.15
C TYR A 64 13.11 -10.53 9.90
N THR A 65 13.73 -11.37 10.72
CA THR A 65 14.93 -11.04 11.52
C THR A 65 16.14 -11.79 11.01
N ALA A 66 17.26 -11.10 10.84
CA ALA A 66 18.52 -11.71 10.41
C ALA A 66 19.31 -12.32 11.59
N HIS A 67 19.79 -13.56 11.44
CA HIS A 67 20.71 -14.21 12.40
C HIS A 67 22.09 -14.35 11.76
N GLY A 68 22.98 -13.39 12.01
CA GLY A 68 24.15 -13.12 11.18
C GLY A 68 23.81 -12.19 10.02
N ASN A 69 24.79 -11.91 9.14
CA ASN A 69 24.53 -11.11 7.94
C ASN A 69 23.57 -11.86 7.02
N GLY A 70 22.45 -11.23 6.68
CA GLY A 70 21.35 -11.85 5.94
C GLY A 70 20.91 -11.02 4.74
N MET A 71 20.20 -11.67 3.82
CA MET A 71 19.62 -11.04 2.64
C MET A 71 18.14 -11.41 2.56
N ILE A 72 17.31 -10.45 2.20
CA ILE A 72 15.90 -10.68 1.87
C ILE A 72 15.49 -9.83 0.68
N ALA A 73 14.68 -10.39 -0.22
CA ALA A 73 14.12 -9.69 -1.36
C ALA A 73 12.60 -9.63 -1.27
N PHE A 74 12.05 -8.43 -1.47
CA PHE A 74 10.62 -8.18 -1.56
C PHE A 74 10.26 -7.77 -2.98
N GLY A 75 9.24 -8.42 -3.56
CA GLY A 75 8.78 -8.17 -4.91
C GLY A 75 7.48 -7.38 -4.94
N SER A 76 7.35 -6.51 -5.92
CA SER A 76 6.07 -5.85 -6.16
C SER A 76 5.02 -6.86 -6.59
N SER A 77 3.79 -6.69 -6.12
CA SER A 77 2.64 -7.54 -6.39
C SER A 77 2.03 -7.29 -7.77
N PHE A 78 2.34 -6.15 -8.38
CA PHE A 78 1.84 -5.76 -9.70
C PHE A 78 2.94 -5.03 -10.50
N PRO A 79 2.89 -5.02 -11.85
CA PRO A 79 3.88 -4.29 -12.64
C PRO A 79 3.86 -2.79 -12.33
N GLY A 80 5.04 -2.20 -12.13
CA GLY A 80 5.19 -0.80 -11.78
C GLY A 80 6.55 -0.46 -11.17
N LYS A 81 6.56 0.28 -10.07
CA LYS A 81 7.78 0.81 -9.42
C LYS A 81 7.83 0.50 -7.93
N ILE A 82 9.04 0.26 -7.41
CA ILE A 82 9.32 0.34 -5.98
C ILE A 82 9.98 1.69 -5.71
N VAL A 83 9.43 2.43 -4.75
CA VAL A 83 9.93 3.75 -4.34
C VAL A 83 10.44 3.65 -2.90
N PRO A 84 11.75 3.85 -2.66
CA PRO A 84 12.30 3.95 -1.32
C PRO A 84 12.03 5.34 -0.74
N LEU A 85 11.44 5.41 0.45
CA LEU A 85 11.17 6.66 1.16
C LEU A 85 11.86 6.64 2.54
N ALA A 86 12.78 7.58 2.73
CA ALA A 86 13.41 7.80 4.03
C ALA A 86 12.46 8.61 4.91
N LEU A 87 11.94 7.98 5.96
CA LEU A 87 11.09 8.64 6.94
C LEU A 87 11.95 9.25 8.03
N THR A 88 11.64 10.50 8.35
CA THR A 88 12.15 11.18 9.52
C THR A 88 10.97 11.63 10.40
N PRO A 89 11.16 11.80 11.71
CA PRO A 89 10.09 12.22 12.60
C PRO A 89 9.41 13.52 12.12
N GLY A 90 8.09 13.46 11.92
CA GLY A 90 7.29 14.60 11.44
C GLY A 90 7.13 14.66 9.92
N GLN A 91 7.78 13.78 9.16
CA GLN A 91 7.61 13.62 7.70
C GLN A 91 6.72 12.42 7.37
N ASP A 92 5.63 12.28 8.11
CA ASP A 92 4.69 11.20 7.94
C ASP A 92 4.01 11.28 6.57
N MET A 93 3.56 10.14 6.06
CA MET A 93 2.86 10.04 4.79
C MET A 93 1.57 9.25 4.97
N ILE A 94 0.56 9.56 4.16
CA ILE A 94 -0.66 8.76 4.06
C ILE A 94 -0.60 7.97 2.77
N LEU A 95 -0.52 6.65 2.84
CA LEU A 95 -0.38 5.75 1.70
C LEU A 95 -1.58 4.81 1.61
N GLN A 96 -1.96 4.41 0.40
CA GLN A 96 -2.90 3.31 0.22
C GLN A 96 -2.30 2.03 0.80
N LYS A 97 -3.08 1.25 1.55
CA LYS A 97 -2.57 0.05 2.24
C LYS A 97 -1.84 -0.92 1.31
N SER A 98 -2.37 -1.14 0.10
CA SER A 98 -1.74 -2.03 -0.88
C SER A 98 -0.37 -1.53 -1.35
N ALA A 99 -0.12 -0.21 -1.32
CA ALA A 99 1.14 0.38 -1.72
C ALA A 99 2.27 0.07 -0.72
N PHE A 100 1.97 -0.25 0.55
CA PHE A 100 3.01 -0.64 1.51
C PHE A 100 3.65 -1.98 1.10
N LEU A 101 4.96 -1.99 0.81
CA LEU A 101 5.69 -3.20 0.43
C LEU A 101 6.44 -3.80 1.62
N ALA A 102 7.37 -3.05 2.21
CA ALA A 102 8.16 -3.45 3.36
C ALA A 102 8.79 -2.22 4.04
N SER A 103 9.23 -2.36 5.29
CA SER A 103 9.95 -1.29 6.00
C SER A 103 10.96 -1.82 7.01
N GLU A 104 11.84 -0.94 7.48
CA GLU A 104 12.58 -1.15 8.72
C GLU A 104 11.63 -1.19 9.92
N ALA A 105 12.06 -1.82 11.02
CA ALA A 105 11.21 -2.05 12.18
C ALA A 105 10.84 -0.81 13.01
N SER A 106 11.52 0.31 12.79
CA SER A 106 11.26 1.61 13.41
C SER A 106 10.21 2.45 12.68
N VAL A 107 9.64 1.93 11.59
CA VAL A 107 8.51 2.52 10.88
C VAL A 107 7.22 2.03 11.50
N GLU A 108 6.34 2.98 11.82
CA GLU A 108 5.03 2.72 12.41
C GLU A 108 3.93 2.89 11.38
N LEU A 109 3.02 1.92 11.34
CA LEU A 109 1.84 1.90 10.48
C LEU A 109 0.59 2.03 11.35
N SER A 110 -0.30 2.93 10.98
CA SER A 110 -1.63 3.07 11.61
C SER A 110 -2.69 3.35 10.56
N ILE A 111 -3.95 2.97 10.83
CA ILE A 111 -5.04 3.26 9.90
C ILE A 111 -5.36 4.75 9.95
N HIS A 112 -5.24 5.43 8.82
CA HIS A 112 -5.63 6.83 8.68
C HIS A 112 -7.09 6.95 8.22
N PHE A 113 -7.49 6.08 7.30
CA PHE A 113 -8.83 6.07 6.73
C PHE A 113 -9.21 4.64 6.35
N ASN A 114 -10.44 4.25 6.66
CA ASN A 114 -10.99 2.97 6.22
C ASN A 114 -12.45 3.17 5.79
N LYS A 115 -12.73 2.85 4.52
CA LYS A 115 -14.09 2.83 4.00
C LYS A 115 -14.32 1.53 3.25
N LYS A 116 -15.38 0.82 3.60
CA LYS A 116 -15.86 -0.40 2.94
C LYS A 116 -16.44 -0.08 1.55
N LEU A 117 -15.62 0.44 0.66
CA LEU A 117 -15.95 0.61 -0.75
C LEU A 117 -15.98 -0.78 -1.38
N SER A 118 -17.17 -1.19 -1.85
CA SER A 118 -17.43 -2.41 -2.65
C SER A 118 -16.41 -3.53 -2.40
N ALA A 119 -16.60 -4.30 -1.32
CA ALA A 119 -15.63 -5.27 -0.80
C ALA A 119 -14.96 -6.17 -1.86
N GLY A 120 -15.63 -6.49 -2.97
CA GLY A 120 -15.03 -7.30 -4.05
C GLY A 120 -13.91 -6.63 -4.87
N LEU A 121 -13.82 -5.29 -4.90
CA LEU A 121 -12.88 -4.57 -5.78
C LEU A 121 -11.52 -4.28 -5.14
N PHE A 122 -11.50 -4.10 -3.81
CA PHE A 122 -10.29 -3.77 -3.05
C PHE A 122 -9.89 -4.92 -2.10
N GLY A 123 -9.94 -6.16 -2.61
CA GLY A 123 -9.42 -7.32 -1.87
C GLY A 123 -10.19 -7.71 -0.60
N GLY A 124 -11.49 -7.42 -0.51
CA GLY A 124 -12.36 -7.79 0.62
C GLY A 124 -12.41 -6.77 1.75
N GLU A 125 -11.31 -6.07 2.01
CA GLU A 125 -11.19 -5.13 3.14
C GLU A 125 -11.76 -3.73 2.82
N GLY A 126 -11.89 -3.39 1.54
CA GLY A 126 -12.30 -2.06 1.08
C GLY A 126 -11.10 -1.14 0.85
N PHE A 127 -11.36 0.16 0.70
CA PHE A 127 -10.31 1.15 0.47
C PHE A 127 -9.77 1.67 1.80
N ILE A 128 -8.49 1.38 2.05
CA ILE A 128 -7.79 1.69 3.28
C ILE A 128 -6.58 2.57 2.96
N MET A 129 -6.48 3.70 3.66
CA MET A 129 -5.27 4.51 3.72
C MET A 129 -4.64 4.35 5.09
N GLN A 130 -3.33 4.16 5.12
CA GLN A 130 -2.52 4.05 6.32
C GLN A 130 -1.61 5.26 6.46
N ARG A 131 -1.44 5.73 7.68
CA ARG A 131 -0.37 6.65 8.03
C ARG A 131 0.90 5.83 8.26
N VAL A 132 1.98 6.24 7.59
CA VAL A 132 3.33 5.71 7.74
C VAL A 132 4.18 6.80 8.39
N SER A 133 4.79 6.48 9.52
CA SER A 133 5.49 7.45 10.38
C SER A 133 6.71 6.81 11.06
N GLY A 134 7.46 7.62 11.81
CA GLY A 134 8.63 7.15 12.56
C GLY A 134 9.95 7.55 11.90
N ASN A 135 10.96 6.69 12.03
CA ASN A 135 12.31 6.97 11.54
C ASN A 135 12.89 5.73 10.87
N GLY A 136 13.24 5.79 9.60
CA GLY A 136 13.81 4.65 8.87
C GLY A 136 13.30 4.56 7.44
N MET A 137 13.67 3.48 6.76
CA MET A 137 13.29 3.24 5.38
C MET A 137 11.96 2.51 5.26
N VAL A 138 11.08 3.04 4.42
CA VAL A 138 9.92 2.31 3.88
C VAL A 138 10.07 2.14 2.37
N PHE A 139 9.64 1.00 1.88
CA PHE A 139 9.53 0.70 0.46
C PHE A 139 8.05 0.64 0.10
N VAL A 140 7.69 1.40 -0.92
CA VAL A 140 6.32 1.53 -1.41
C VAL A 140 6.28 0.98 -2.83
N GLU A 141 5.28 0.16 -3.14
CA GLU A 141 4.98 -0.22 -4.51
C GLU A 141 3.93 0.71 -5.13
N ILE A 142 4.15 1.05 -6.39
CA ILE A 142 3.28 1.90 -7.21
C ILE A 142 2.88 1.09 -8.43
N ASP A 143 1.58 0.90 -8.63
CA ASP A 143 1.05 0.12 -9.74
C ASP A 143 1.09 0.96 -11.04
N GLY A 144 1.88 0.50 -12.01
CA GLY A 144 2.21 1.28 -13.20
C GLY A 144 3.25 2.38 -12.91
N GLU A 145 2.94 3.61 -13.31
CA GLU A 145 3.85 4.75 -13.18
C GLU A 145 3.46 5.66 -12.01
N LEU A 146 4.48 6.25 -11.37
CA LEU A 146 4.29 7.27 -10.34
C LEU A 146 4.13 8.65 -10.99
N ILE A 147 3.03 9.33 -10.68
CA ILE A 147 2.78 10.72 -11.05
C ILE A 147 2.64 11.56 -9.79
N GLU A 148 3.37 12.67 -9.73
CA GLU A 148 3.42 13.54 -8.56
C GLU A 148 2.82 14.91 -8.85
N TYR A 149 2.04 15.44 -7.92
CA TYR A 149 1.58 16.83 -7.96
C TYR A 149 1.80 17.49 -6.60
N GLU A 150 2.20 18.75 -6.62
CA GLU A 150 2.16 19.64 -5.46
C GLU A 150 0.87 20.46 -5.57
N LEU A 151 -0.01 20.35 -4.57
CA LEU A 151 -1.24 21.12 -4.51
C LEU A 151 -1.02 22.36 -3.66
N GLU A 152 -1.37 23.53 -4.18
CA GLU A 152 -1.44 24.76 -3.39
C GLU A 152 -2.60 24.73 -2.39
N ALA A 153 -2.60 25.66 -1.43
CA ALA A 153 -3.66 25.75 -0.43
C ALA A 153 -5.03 25.97 -1.08
N GLY A 154 -5.96 25.04 -0.87
CA GLY A 154 -7.30 25.09 -1.47
C GLY A 154 -7.36 24.63 -2.93
N GLN A 155 -6.23 24.34 -3.59
CA GLN A 155 -6.23 23.73 -4.91
C GLN A 155 -6.81 22.31 -4.82
N GLN A 156 -7.65 21.95 -5.78
CA GLN A 156 -8.36 20.68 -5.80
C GLN A 156 -8.05 19.88 -7.06
N ILE A 157 -8.01 18.56 -6.91
CA ILE A 157 -7.98 17.61 -8.01
C ILE A 157 -8.91 16.44 -7.71
N LEU A 158 -9.68 16.04 -8.71
CA LEU A 158 -10.55 14.87 -8.63
C LEU A 158 -9.86 13.70 -9.32
N VAL A 159 -9.72 12.57 -8.62
CA VAL A 159 -8.99 11.39 -9.07
C VAL A 159 -9.87 10.16 -8.91
N ASP A 160 -9.75 9.16 -9.79
CA ASP A 160 -10.33 7.84 -9.51
C ASP A 160 -9.77 7.32 -8.18
N THR A 161 -10.62 6.76 -7.31
CA THR A 161 -10.19 6.36 -5.96
C THR A 161 -9.07 5.33 -5.97
N GLY A 162 -9.03 4.38 -6.92
CA GLY A 162 -7.96 3.38 -6.98
C GLY A 162 -6.60 3.96 -7.40
N ASN A 163 -6.61 5.11 -8.09
CA ASN A 163 -5.41 5.77 -8.60
C ASN A 163 -4.69 6.63 -7.54
N VAL A 164 -5.23 6.78 -6.33
CA VAL A 164 -4.58 7.52 -5.24
C VAL A 164 -3.61 6.60 -4.49
N ALA A 165 -2.31 6.69 -4.80
CA ALA A 165 -1.29 5.90 -4.11
C ALA A 165 -0.96 6.48 -2.72
N GLY A 166 -0.99 7.80 -2.57
CA GLY A 166 -0.77 8.46 -1.28
C GLY A 166 -0.77 9.98 -1.34
N PHE A 167 -0.58 10.63 -0.19
CA PHE A 167 -0.46 12.07 -0.05
C PHE A 167 0.18 12.47 1.29
N THR A 168 0.67 13.70 1.38
CA THR A 168 1.18 14.28 2.63
C THR A 168 0.03 14.61 3.59
N PRO A 169 0.22 14.54 4.92
CA PRO A 169 -0.85 14.70 5.93
C PRO A 169 -1.65 16.02 5.88
N THR A 170 -1.13 17.06 5.21
CA THR A 170 -1.81 18.36 5.04
C THR A 170 -2.89 18.34 3.97
N VAL A 171 -2.88 17.35 3.07
CA VAL A 171 -3.88 17.19 2.02
C VAL A 171 -5.16 16.59 2.61
N LYS A 172 -6.30 17.22 2.31
CA LYS A 172 -7.62 16.72 2.69
C LYS A 172 -8.15 15.77 1.62
N MET A 173 -8.71 14.64 2.05
CA MET A 173 -9.26 13.61 1.17
C MET A 173 -10.78 13.46 1.40
N GLU A 174 -11.56 13.46 0.31
CA GLU A 174 -13.01 13.22 0.34
C GLU A 174 -13.41 12.22 -0.75
N ILE A 175 -14.01 11.08 -0.37
CA ILE A 175 -14.47 10.06 -1.33
C ILE A 175 -15.92 10.30 -1.73
N ARG A 176 -16.15 10.54 -3.02
CA ARG A 176 -17.44 10.79 -3.66
C ARG A 176 -17.85 9.61 -4.53
N GLN A 177 -19.12 9.22 -4.44
CA GLN A 177 -19.66 8.20 -5.33
C GLN A 177 -19.98 8.83 -6.68
N VAL A 178 -19.60 8.17 -7.78
CA VAL A 178 -19.97 8.63 -9.13
C VAL A 178 -21.49 8.54 -9.28
N ALA A 179 -22.12 9.59 -9.82
CA ALA A 179 -23.57 9.64 -10.01
C ALA A 179 -24.00 8.80 -11.23
N GLY A 180 -25.11 8.06 -11.09
CA GLY A 180 -25.74 7.31 -12.18
C GLY A 180 -25.19 5.90 -12.41
N LEU A 181 -26.09 4.91 -12.52
CA LEU A 181 -25.75 3.50 -12.80
C LEU A 181 -25.27 3.29 -14.26
N LYS A 182 -25.75 4.14 -15.18
CA LYS A 182 -25.36 4.10 -16.60
C LYS A 182 -23.89 4.45 -16.82
N ASN A 183 -23.38 5.48 -16.14
CA ASN A 183 -21.97 5.88 -16.24
C ASN A 183 -21.04 4.81 -15.65
N LYS A 184 -21.46 4.14 -14.58
CA LYS A 184 -20.73 3.05 -13.93
C LYS A 184 -20.60 1.77 -14.77
N LEU A 185 -21.61 1.45 -15.57
CA LEU A 185 -21.65 0.20 -16.35
C LEU A 185 -21.16 0.39 -17.80
N LEU A 186 -21.39 1.56 -18.38
CA LEU A 186 -21.07 1.85 -19.79
C LEU A 186 -19.81 2.72 -19.96
N GLY A 187 -19.42 3.49 -18.94
CA GLY A 187 -18.31 4.43 -19.02
C GLY A 187 -16.94 3.86 -18.67
N GLY A 188 -16.88 2.69 -18.03
CA GLY A 188 -15.60 2.10 -17.58
C GLY A 188 -14.89 2.86 -16.46
N GLU A 189 -15.40 4.04 -16.07
CA GLU A 189 -14.92 4.81 -14.91
C GLU A 189 -15.27 4.10 -13.60
N GLY A 190 -14.36 4.14 -12.63
CA GLY A 190 -14.54 3.50 -11.33
C GLY A 190 -15.79 3.95 -10.58
N PHE A 191 -16.16 3.19 -9.55
CA PHE A 191 -17.40 3.46 -8.78
C PHE A 191 -17.32 4.72 -7.89
N PHE A 192 -16.09 5.18 -7.61
CA PHE A 192 -15.79 6.22 -6.65
C PHE A 192 -14.65 7.11 -7.17
N ASN A 193 -14.82 8.41 -6.97
CA ASN A 193 -13.76 9.40 -7.17
C ASN A 193 -13.35 9.96 -5.81
N THR A 194 -12.08 10.32 -5.68
CA THR A 194 -11.51 10.97 -4.51
C THR A 194 -11.15 12.41 -4.86
N LEU A 195 -11.73 13.37 -4.13
CA LEU A 195 -11.32 14.76 -4.19
C LEU A 195 -10.17 14.97 -3.20
N LEU A 196 -9.03 15.42 -3.71
CA LEU A 196 -7.86 15.81 -2.92
C LEU A 196 -7.78 17.34 -2.92
N THR A 197 -7.66 17.95 -1.74
CA THR A 197 -7.54 19.40 -1.57
C THR A 197 -6.26 19.74 -0.81
N GLY A 198 -5.41 20.58 -1.40
CA GLY A 198 -4.14 21.01 -0.82
C GLY A 198 -4.29 21.93 0.40
N PRO A 199 -3.16 22.30 1.04
CA PRO A 199 -1.81 22.21 0.48
C PRO A 199 -1.14 20.86 0.68
N GLY A 200 -0.20 20.51 -0.19
CA GLY A 200 0.75 19.41 -0.02
C GLY A 200 0.91 18.51 -1.24
N LYS A 201 1.79 17.53 -1.13
CA LYS A 201 2.13 16.60 -2.20
C LYS A 201 1.14 15.44 -2.27
N ILE A 202 0.78 15.05 -3.48
CA ILE A 202 0.02 13.84 -3.77
C ILE A 202 0.80 12.93 -4.72
N TRP A 203 0.59 11.62 -4.56
CA TRP A 203 1.18 10.56 -5.36
C TRP A 203 0.07 9.75 -6.00
N LEU A 204 0.05 9.74 -7.32
CA LEU A 204 -0.92 9.00 -8.11
C LEU A 204 -0.22 7.84 -8.83
N GLN A 205 -0.95 6.75 -8.99
CA GLN A 205 -0.52 5.58 -9.75
C GLN A 205 -1.36 5.45 -11.02
N THR A 206 -0.76 5.07 -12.14
CA THR A 206 -1.46 5.09 -13.43
C THR A 206 -2.32 3.86 -13.67
N MET A 207 -1.95 2.70 -13.09
CA MET A 207 -2.58 1.43 -13.41
C MET A 207 -2.86 0.59 -12.16
N PRO A 208 -3.66 1.08 -11.21
CA PRO A 208 -3.97 0.33 -10.00
C PRO A 208 -4.53 -1.06 -10.30
N ILE A 209 -4.08 -2.07 -9.57
CA ILE A 209 -4.51 -3.46 -9.75
C ILE A 209 -6.03 -3.62 -9.67
N SER A 210 -6.73 -2.77 -8.91
CA SER A 210 -8.20 -2.74 -8.85
C SER A 210 -8.83 -2.48 -10.22
N ASN A 211 -8.29 -1.57 -11.01
CA ASN A 211 -8.83 -1.23 -12.33
C ASN A 211 -8.57 -2.37 -13.32
N VAL A 212 -7.42 -3.02 -13.20
CA VAL A 212 -7.09 -4.22 -13.98
C VAL A 212 -8.03 -5.37 -13.63
N ALA A 213 -8.30 -5.60 -12.34
CA ALA A 213 -9.27 -6.59 -11.90
C ALA A 213 -10.68 -6.31 -12.46
N MET A 214 -11.11 -5.04 -12.52
CA MET A 214 -12.38 -4.69 -13.18
C MET A 214 -12.36 -4.96 -14.68
N ALA A 215 -11.28 -4.58 -15.37
CA ALA A 215 -11.14 -4.80 -16.80
C ALA A 215 -11.13 -6.29 -17.17
N MET A 216 -10.59 -7.15 -16.29
CA MET A 216 -10.58 -8.59 -16.48
C MET A 216 -11.91 -9.28 -16.11
N ARG A 217 -12.77 -8.63 -15.32
CA ARG A 217 -14.03 -9.20 -14.82
C ARG A 217 -14.92 -9.86 -15.90
N PRO A 218 -15.11 -9.29 -17.11
CA PRO A 218 -15.93 -9.92 -18.15
C PRO A 218 -15.37 -11.25 -18.68
N PHE A 219 -14.08 -11.53 -18.47
CA PHE A 219 -13.43 -12.76 -18.93
C PHE A 219 -13.42 -13.87 -17.87
N PHE A 220 -13.74 -13.54 -16.62
CA PHE A 220 -13.91 -14.55 -15.58
C PHE A 220 -15.33 -15.12 -15.63
N PRO A 221 -15.50 -16.45 -15.64
CA PRO A 221 -16.82 -17.06 -15.58
C PRO A 221 -17.55 -16.58 -14.32
N SER A 222 -18.70 -15.94 -14.48
CA SER A 222 -19.63 -15.74 -13.37
C SER A 222 -20.25 -17.11 -13.07
N GLY A 223 -19.73 -17.80 -12.06
CA GLY A 223 -20.14 -19.16 -11.73
C GLY A 223 -21.66 -19.31 -11.65
N ASN A 224 -22.18 -20.19 -12.51
CA ASN A 224 -23.26 -21.14 -12.26
C ASN A 224 -23.02 -22.30 -13.25
N GLY A 225 -22.08 -23.16 -12.89
CA GLY A 225 -22.08 -24.56 -13.33
C GLY A 225 -22.81 -25.40 -12.30
#